data_AF-A0A8T2J6U6-F1
#
_entry.id   AF-A0A8T2J6U6-F1
#
_cell.length_a   1.000
_cell.length_b   1.000
_cell.length_c   1.000
_cell.angle_alpha   90.00
_cell.angle_beta   90.00
_cell.angle_gamma   90.00
#
_symmetry.space_group_name_H-M   'P 1'
#
loop_
_entity.id
_entity.type
_entity.pdbx_description
1 polymer ?
#
loop_
_entity_poly.entity_id
_entity_poly.type
_entity_poly.pdbx_seq_one_letter_code
_entity_poly.pdbx_strand_id
1 'polypeptide(L)'
;NIKINNVEDDGSNIHQTVNIDNHNNIANVNQYNGMDSWNTVWDFNRDLFAIRLLSKRACVISRMNRDLVPSLDHLNKVSQEMQNFNVPPPRSLTFSVTNSRVKNLSQFGKRIEALCKEIPTFYAQESQ
;
A
#
# COMPACT_ATOMS: atom_id res chain seq x y z
N ASN A 1 9.82 8.29 8.53
CA ASN A 1 9.57 8.60 7.10
C ASN A 1 10.78 8.21 6.28
N ILE A 2 10.66 7.19 5.44
CA ILE A 2 11.70 6.72 4.52
C ILE A 2 11.41 7.31 3.15
N LYS A 3 12.45 7.73 2.42
CA LYS A 3 12.38 8.36 1.11
C LYS A 3 13.28 7.56 0.16
N ILE A 4 12.75 7.06 -0.94
CA ILE A 4 13.46 6.23 -1.93
C ILE A 4 13.38 6.95 -3.29
N ASN A 5 14.51 7.24 -3.91
CA ASN A 5 14.59 7.87 -5.24
C ASN A 5 15.07 6.81 -6.23
N ASN A 6 14.28 6.55 -7.27
CA ASN A 6 14.67 5.74 -8.42
C ASN A 6 14.65 6.64 -9.66
N VAL A 7 15.75 6.69 -10.39
CA VAL A 7 15.82 7.38 -11.69
C VAL A 7 15.63 6.29 -12.74
N GLU A 8 14.56 6.37 -13.53
CA GLU A 8 14.44 5.51 -14.72
C GLU A 8 15.30 6.08 -15.86
N ASP A 9 15.77 5.21 -16.76
CA ASP A 9 16.67 5.54 -17.88
C ASP A 9 16.11 6.62 -18.84
N ASP A 10 14.81 6.94 -18.74
CA ASP A 10 14.13 7.97 -19.55
C ASP A 10 14.21 9.40 -18.94
N GLY A 11 14.87 9.56 -17.78
CA GLY A 11 15.00 10.84 -17.09
C GLY A 11 13.81 11.20 -16.21
N SER A 12 12.83 10.29 -16.05
CA SER A 12 11.76 10.46 -15.07
C SER A 12 12.27 10.19 -13.65
N ASN A 13 12.00 11.15 -12.75
CA ASN A 13 12.35 11.02 -11.33
C ASN A 13 11.18 10.35 -10.60
N ILE A 14 11.29 9.04 -10.36
CA ILE A 14 10.34 8.31 -9.52
C ILE A 14 10.78 8.45 -8.08
N HIS A 15 9.90 8.99 -7.25
CA HIS A 15 10.11 9.06 -5.81
C HIS A 15 9.07 8.24 -5.06
N GLN A 16 9.50 7.50 -4.05
CA GLN A 16 8.64 6.79 -3.12
C GLN A 16 8.85 7.28 -1.69
N THR A 17 7.76 7.39 -0.94
CA THR A 17 7.78 7.70 0.49
C THR A 17 7.10 6.60 1.26
N VAL A 18 7.73 6.18 2.36
CA VAL A 18 7.15 5.26 3.35
C VAL A 18 6.99 6.01 4.66
N ASN A 19 5.78 6.00 5.20
CA ASN A 19 5.49 6.52 6.54
C ASN A 19 4.96 5.37 7.39
N ILE A 20 5.57 5.19 8.56
CA ILE A 20 5.22 4.15 9.53
C ILE A 20 4.76 4.87 10.80
N ASP A 21 3.53 4.58 11.20
CA ASP A 21 2.91 5.07 12.41
C ASP A 21 2.62 3.88 13.34
N ASN A 22 3.62 3.50 14.12
CA ASN A 22 3.54 2.35 15.03
C ASN A 22 2.46 2.56 16.12
N HIS A 23 2.20 3.81 16.53
CA HIS A 23 1.18 4.10 17.54
C HIS A 23 -0.22 3.74 17.05
N ASN A 24 -0.52 4.03 15.78
CA ASN A 24 -1.81 3.70 15.18
C ASN A 24 -1.78 2.39 14.39
N ASN A 25 -0.65 1.68 14.37
CA ASN A 25 -0.41 0.45 13.62
C ASN A 25 -0.76 0.60 12.12
N ILE A 26 -0.28 1.69 11.51
CA ILE A 26 -0.58 2.05 10.12
C ILE A 26 0.71 2.33 9.35
N ALA A 27 0.79 1.85 8.11
CA ALA A 27 1.81 2.25 7.15
C ALA A 27 1.20 2.88 5.91
N ASN A 28 1.88 3.86 5.34
CA ASN A 28 1.52 4.44 4.04
C ASN A 28 2.73 4.35 3.11
N VAL A 29 2.51 3.92 1.88
CA VAL A 29 3.50 3.99 0.81
C VAL A 29 2.94 4.80 -0.34
N ASN A 30 3.65 5.84 -0.75
CA ASN A 30 3.24 6.69 -1.86
C ASN A 30 4.34 6.71 -2.91
N GLN A 31 3.97 6.44 -4.16
CA GLN A 31 4.83 6.62 -5.32
C GLN A 31 4.39 7.83 -6.12
N TYR A 32 5.35 8.68 -6.42
CA TYR A 32 5.21 9.86 -7.26
C TYR A 32 5.89 9.55 -8.59
N ASN A 33 5.07 9.27 -9.61
CA ASN A 33 5.49 8.99 -10.98
C ASN A 33 4.47 9.57 -11.97
N GLY A 34 4.30 10.90 -11.97
CA GLY A 34 3.35 11.57 -12.86
C GLY A 34 1.94 10.96 -12.80
N MET A 35 1.39 10.56 -13.95
CA MET A 35 0.08 9.92 -14.05
C MET A 35 0.03 8.49 -13.48
N ASP A 36 1.17 7.82 -13.35
CA ASP A 36 1.31 6.47 -12.78
C ASP A 36 1.61 6.49 -11.28
N SER A 37 1.38 7.65 -10.64
CA SER A 37 1.43 7.78 -9.19
C SER A 37 0.37 6.92 -8.50
N TRP A 38 0.71 6.42 -7.33
CA TRP A 38 -0.21 5.67 -6.48
C TRP A 38 0.06 5.92 -5.00
N ASN A 39 -0.97 5.73 -4.18
CA ASN A 39 -0.92 5.94 -2.74
C ASN A 39 -1.53 4.73 -2.04
N THR A 40 -0.94 4.29 -0.94
CA THR A 40 -1.46 3.17 -0.15
C THR A 40 -1.64 3.54 1.32
N VAL A 41 -2.62 2.91 1.94
CA VAL A 41 -2.81 2.85 3.39
C VAL A 41 -2.91 1.39 3.77
N TRP A 42 -2.08 0.95 4.71
CA TRP A 42 -2.09 -0.37 5.32
C TRP A 42 -2.51 -0.21 6.78
N ASP A 43 -3.72 -0.65 7.11
CA ASP A 43 -4.28 -0.60 8.47
C ASP A 43 -4.18 -1.98 9.10
N PHE A 44 -3.12 -2.18 9.88
CA PHE A 44 -2.84 -3.42 10.58
C PHE A 44 -3.71 -3.62 11.81
N ASN A 45 -4.56 -2.68 12.21
CA ASN A 45 -5.57 -2.95 13.24
C ASN A 45 -6.84 -3.57 12.64
N ARG A 46 -7.09 -3.35 11.34
CA ARG A 46 -8.29 -3.80 10.64
C ARG A 46 -8.05 -4.94 9.66
N ASP A 47 -6.81 -5.38 9.49
CA ASP A 47 -6.40 -6.38 8.51
C ASP A 47 -6.74 -5.95 7.08
N LEU A 48 -6.59 -4.67 6.77
CA LEU A 48 -6.95 -4.10 5.47
C LEU A 48 -5.79 -3.31 4.89
N PHE A 49 -5.68 -3.34 3.56
CA PHE A 49 -4.96 -2.31 2.83
C PHE A 49 -5.84 -1.73 1.73
N ALA A 50 -5.54 -0.50 1.38
CA ALA A 50 -6.16 0.23 0.29
C ALA A 50 -5.08 0.85 -0.60
N ILE A 51 -5.31 0.84 -1.90
CA ILE A 51 -4.46 1.50 -2.91
C ILE A 51 -5.31 2.39 -3.80
N ARG A 52 -4.88 3.65 -3.95
CA ARG A 52 -5.42 4.60 -4.93
C ARG A 52 -4.48 4.65 -6.13
N LEU A 53 -5.00 4.31 -7.29
CA LEU A 53 -4.28 4.30 -8.56
C LEU A 53 -4.70 5.54 -9.37
N LEU A 54 -3.78 6.48 -9.59
CA LEU A 54 -4.08 7.73 -10.28
C LEU A 54 -4.45 7.48 -11.75
N SER A 55 -3.67 6.69 -12.47
CA SER A 55 -3.88 6.36 -13.89
C SER A 55 -5.21 5.68 -14.16
N LYS A 56 -5.72 4.90 -13.19
CA LYS A 56 -7.01 4.20 -13.29
C LYS A 56 -8.19 4.98 -12.74
N ARG A 57 -7.94 6.09 -12.03
CA ARG A 57 -8.96 6.85 -11.28
C ARG A 57 -9.83 5.91 -10.44
N ALA A 58 -9.18 4.98 -9.74
CA ALA A 58 -9.84 3.94 -8.95
C ALA A 58 -9.10 3.72 -7.63
N CYS A 59 -9.86 3.33 -6.61
CA CYS A 59 -9.32 2.81 -5.36
C CYS A 59 -9.62 1.32 -5.27
N VAL A 60 -8.74 0.56 -4.63
CA VAL A 60 -8.92 -0.86 -4.40
C VAL A 60 -8.69 -1.13 -2.93
N ILE A 61 -9.55 -1.92 -2.31
CA ILE A 61 -9.43 -2.36 -0.91
C ILE A 61 -9.37 -3.88 -0.89
N SER A 62 -8.43 -4.44 -0.12
CA SER A 62 -8.36 -5.88 0.13
C SER A 62 -8.07 -6.16 1.60
N ARG A 63 -8.49 -7.34 2.06
CA ARG A 63 -8.02 -7.90 3.32
C ARG A 63 -6.57 -8.33 3.18
N MET A 64 -5.84 -8.20 4.27
CA MET A 64 -4.49 -8.73 4.43
C MET A 64 -4.58 -10.18 4.90
N ASN A 65 -3.81 -11.05 4.25
CA ASN A 65 -3.57 -12.39 4.75
C ASN A 65 -2.47 -12.33 5.82
N ARG A 66 -2.81 -12.56 7.09
CA ARG A 66 -1.87 -12.44 8.22
C ARG A 66 -0.78 -13.50 8.24
N ASP A 67 -0.95 -14.59 7.51
CA ASP A 67 0.08 -15.61 7.36
C ASP A 67 1.17 -15.16 6.37
N LEU A 68 0.84 -14.21 5.49
CA LEU A 68 1.73 -13.71 4.42
C LEU A 68 2.19 -12.28 4.66
N VAL A 69 1.40 -11.48 5.37
CA VAL A 69 1.70 -10.09 5.72
C VAL A 69 2.05 -10.03 7.21
N PRO A 70 3.35 -9.90 7.55
CA PRO A 70 3.79 -9.81 8.94
C PRO A 70 3.23 -8.57 9.66
N SER A 71 3.40 -8.53 10.98
CA SER A 71 3.10 -7.33 11.77
C SER A 71 3.95 -6.14 11.32
N LEU A 72 3.43 -4.93 11.52
CA LEU A 72 4.13 -3.70 11.17
C LEU A 72 5.48 -3.59 11.90
N ASP A 73 5.53 -3.97 13.18
CA ASP A 73 6.77 -3.99 13.96
C ASP A 73 7.81 -4.96 13.37
N HIS A 74 7.37 -6.13 12.92
CA HIS A 74 8.27 -7.08 12.28
C HIS A 74 8.79 -6.54 10.94
N LEU A 75 7.91 -5.96 10.11
CA LEU A 75 8.30 -5.32 8.85
C LEU A 75 9.30 -4.17 9.08
N ASN A 76 9.09 -3.36 10.11
CA ASN A 76 9.98 -2.26 10.46
C ASN A 76 11.36 -2.75 10.90
N LYS A 77 11.43 -3.83 11.71
CA LYS A 77 12.69 -4.46 12.11
C LYS A 77 13.43 -5.04 10.90
N VAL A 78 12.74 -5.85 10.09
CA VAL A 78 13.32 -6.45 8.87
C VAL A 78 13.82 -5.37 7.92
N SER A 79 13.10 -4.25 7.76
CA SER A 79 13.55 -3.15 6.92
C SER A 79 14.86 -2.51 7.39
N GLN A 80 15.11 -2.46 8.70
CA GLN A 80 16.37 -1.94 9.26
C GLN A 80 17.50 -2.95 9.09
N GLU A 81 17.21 -4.24 9.21
CA GLU A 81 18.17 -5.32 9.00
C GLU A 81 18.58 -5.44 7.52
N MET A 82 17.62 -5.35 6.59
CA MET A 82 17.87 -5.43 5.15
C MET A 82 18.74 -4.28 4.61
N GLN A 83 18.81 -3.13 5.29
CA GLN A 83 19.75 -2.06 4.90
C GLN A 83 21.23 -2.50 5.06
N ASN A 84 21.49 -3.56 5.83
CA ASN A 84 22.85 -3.99 6.17
C ASN A 84 23.25 -5.34 5.54
N PHE A 85 22.36 -6.01 4.80
CA PHE A 85 22.60 -7.35 4.25
C PHE A 85 21.97 -7.58 2.87
N ASN A 86 22.59 -8.43 2.04
CA ASN A 86 22.01 -8.96 0.80
C ASN A 86 20.93 -10.00 1.11
N VAL A 87 19.82 -9.57 1.70
CA VAL A 87 18.68 -10.44 1.99
C VAL A 87 17.88 -10.68 0.69
N PRO A 88 17.43 -11.91 0.41
CA PRO A 88 16.57 -12.18 -0.74
C PRO A 88 15.30 -11.31 -0.71
N PRO A 89 14.81 -10.85 -1.87
CA PRO A 89 13.59 -10.06 -1.93
C PRO A 89 12.41 -10.86 -1.36
N PRO A 90 11.47 -10.18 -0.66
CA PRO A 90 10.30 -10.84 -0.09
C PRO A 90 9.40 -11.42 -1.18
N ARG A 91 8.58 -12.42 -0.81
CA ARG A 91 7.57 -12.99 -1.69
C ARG A 91 6.64 -11.90 -2.22
N SER A 92 6.46 -11.83 -3.54
CA SER A 92 5.49 -10.94 -4.16
C SER A 92 4.07 -11.48 -3.99
N LEU A 93 3.13 -10.58 -3.69
CA LEU A 93 1.70 -10.88 -3.60
C LEU A 93 0.98 -10.30 -4.81
N THR A 94 0.10 -11.08 -5.43
CA THR A 94 -0.74 -10.65 -6.55
C THR A 94 -2.18 -10.55 -6.08
N PHE A 95 -2.92 -9.56 -6.58
CA PHE A 95 -4.33 -9.37 -6.20
C PHE A 95 -5.21 -9.20 -7.44
N SER A 96 -6.35 -9.87 -7.43
CA SER A 96 -7.37 -9.77 -8.46
C SER A 96 -8.46 -8.79 -8.02
N VAL A 97 -8.69 -7.73 -8.81
CA VAL A 97 -9.77 -6.78 -8.56
C VAL A 97 -11.11 -7.38 -9.00
N THR A 98 -12.09 -7.34 -8.10
CA THR A 98 -13.45 -7.79 -8.37
C THR A 98 -14.28 -6.68 -9.00
N ASN A 99 -15.35 -7.02 -9.72
CA ASN A 99 -16.30 -6.04 -10.24
C ASN A 99 -17.23 -5.44 -9.16
N SER A 100 -17.09 -5.88 -7.90
CA SER A 100 -17.91 -5.42 -6.78
C SER A 100 -17.42 -4.07 -6.25
N ARG A 101 -18.29 -3.06 -6.31
CA ARG A 101 -18.03 -1.74 -5.75
C ARG A 101 -18.31 -1.66 -4.26
N VAL A 102 -17.45 -0.94 -3.56
CA VAL A 102 -17.66 -0.51 -2.17
C VAL A 102 -18.72 0.59 -2.15
N LYS A 103 -19.81 0.36 -1.40
CA LYS A 103 -20.89 1.35 -1.24
C LYS A 103 -20.67 2.31 -0.08
N ASN A 104 -20.07 1.84 1.01
CA ASN A 104 -19.80 2.63 2.19
C ASN A 104 -18.31 2.54 2.54
N LEU A 105 -17.57 3.64 2.39
CA LEU A 105 -16.14 3.70 2.71
C LEU A 105 -15.88 3.83 4.21
N SER A 106 -16.78 4.46 4.96
CA SER A 106 -16.59 4.74 6.40
C SER A 106 -16.39 3.48 7.24
N GLN A 107 -16.88 2.33 6.79
CA GLN A 107 -16.69 1.04 7.47
C GLN A 107 -15.21 0.60 7.53
N PHE A 108 -14.37 1.09 6.61
CA PHE A 108 -12.95 0.72 6.52
C PHE A 108 -12.04 1.66 7.34
N GLY A 109 -12.61 2.61 8.08
CA GLY A 109 -11.87 3.53 8.93
C GLY A 109 -11.42 4.81 8.20
N LYS A 110 -11.15 5.85 9.00
CA LYS A 110 -10.96 7.23 8.53
C LYS A 110 -9.82 7.39 7.52
N ARG A 111 -8.73 6.64 7.65
CA ARG A 111 -7.57 6.77 6.75
C ARG A 111 -7.85 6.18 5.36
N ILE A 112 -8.46 5.00 5.29
CA ILE A 112 -8.87 4.38 4.02
C ILE A 112 -9.98 5.21 3.38
N GLU A 113 -10.96 5.67 4.17
CA GLU A 113 -12.01 6.57 3.69
C GLU A 113 -11.43 7.85 3.08
N ALA A 114 -10.46 8.49 3.75
CA ALA A 114 -9.78 9.67 3.23
C ALA A 114 -8.98 9.38 1.96
N LEU A 115 -8.26 8.25 1.89
CA LEU A 115 -7.48 7.84 0.73
C LEU A 115 -8.37 7.68 -0.51
N CYS A 116 -9.48 6.97 -0.36
CA CYS A 116 -10.37 6.58 -1.46
C CYS A 116 -11.52 7.57 -1.72
N LYS A 117 -11.57 8.70 -1.00
CA LYS A 117 -12.66 9.68 -1.12
C LYS A 117 -12.83 10.15 -2.57
N GLU A 118 -14.10 10.29 -2.99
CA GLU A 118 -14.51 10.78 -4.32
C GLU A 118 -14.05 9.91 -5.52
N ILE A 119 -13.54 8.71 -5.26
CA ILE A 119 -13.07 7.78 -6.30
C ILE A 119 -13.82 6.44 -6.21
N PRO A 120 -14.24 5.86 -7.35
CA PRO A 120 -14.81 4.52 -7.37
C PRO A 120 -13.88 3.51 -6.70
N THR A 121 -14.40 2.83 -5.70
CA THR A 121 -13.64 1.86 -4.91
C THR A 121 -14.15 0.45 -5.14
N PHE A 122 -13.22 -0.49 -5.35
CA PHE A 122 -13.50 -1.89 -5.64
C PHE A 122 -12.84 -2.81 -4.62
N TYR A 123 -13.41 -3.98 -4.42
CA TYR A 123 -12.75 -5.02 -3.63
C TYR A 123 -11.72 -5.76 -4.48
N ALA A 124 -10.62 -6.16 -3.86
CA ALA A 124 -9.70 -7.15 -4.41
C ALA A 124 -9.50 -8.31 -3.44
N GLN A 125 -9.00 -9.40 -3.99
CA GLN A 125 -8.65 -10.62 -3.26
C GLN A 125 -7.27 -11.07 -3.71
N GLU A 126 -6.50 -11.64 -2.78
CA GLU A 126 -5.22 -12.24 -3.11
C GLU A 126 -5.41 -13.34 -4.16
N SER A 127 -4.67 -13.24 -5.26
CA SER A 127 -4.59 -14.27 -6.29
C SER A 127 -3.68 -15.37 -5.77
N GLN A 128 -4.15 -16.63 -5.80
CA GLN A 128 -3.33 -17.80 -5.45
C GLN A 128 -2.23 -18.04 -6.48
#